data_AF-A0A2M8G9Z0-F1
#
_entry.id   AF-A0A2M8G9Z0-F1
#
_cell.length_a   1.000
_cell.length_b   1.000
_cell.length_c   1.000
_cell.angle_alpha   90.00
_cell.angle_beta   90.00
_cell.angle_gamma   90.00
#
_symmetry.space_group_name_H-M   'P 1'
#
loop_
_entity.id
_entity.type
_entity.pdbx_description
1 polymer ?
#
loop_
_entity_poly.entity_id
_entity_poly.type
_entity_poly.pdbx_seq_one_letter_code
_entity_poly.pdbx_strand_id
1 'polypeptide(L)'
;MSRQRDSINRHTIENLLKRSEEGEGPYLDGLEIISPYAAPLLCSDDVRDLAKNHFHLAEIGGSDAHSLSLLGNRYTIFPGEKTGDLYQAILSKITRAAGSSLDHLPPSVTPPRRGGR
;
A
#
# COMPACT_ATOMS: atom_id res chain seq x y z
N MET A 1 0.44 -0.46 -28.23
CA MET A 1 0.36 -1.45 -27.13
C MET A 1 1.35 -1.02 -26.07
N SER A 2 0.88 -0.38 -25.00
CA SER A 2 1.73 0.13 -23.93
C SER A 2 2.40 -1.04 -23.20
N ARG A 3 3.73 -1.00 -23.06
CA ARG A 3 4.46 -1.91 -22.17
C ARG A 3 3.91 -1.71 -20.76
N GLN A 4 3.22 -2.71 -20.23
CA GLN A 4 3.14 -2.90 -18.79
C GLN A 4 4.59 -2.98 -18.32
N ARG A 5 5.03 -2.00 -17.52
CA ARG A 5 6.39 -2.02 -16.96
C ARG A 5 6.48 -3.27 -16.09
N ASP A 6 7.55 -4.03 -16.27
CA ASP A 6 7.87 -5.17 -15.40
C ASP A 6 7.74 -4.71 -13.94
N SER A 7 7.09 -5.52 -13.11
CA SER A 7 6.91 -5.21 -11.69
C SER A 7 8.26 -4.87 -11.06
N ILE A 8 8.32 -3.76 -10.33
CA ILE A 8 9.54 -3.37 -9.60
C ILE A 8 9.79 -4.44 -8.54
N ASN A 9 10.96 -5.09 -8.61
CA ASN A 9 11.35 -6.12 -7.64
C ASN A 9 12.19 -5.50 -6.51
N ARG A 10 12.42 -6.29 -5.45
CA ARG A 10 13.20 -5.87 -4.28
C ARG A 10 14.57 -5.28 -4.64
N HIS A 11 15.30 -5.93 -5.55
CA HIS A 11 16.62 -5.46 -5.95
C HIS A 11 16.56 -4.08 -6.63
N THR A 12 15.52 -3.82 -7.42
CA THR A 12 15.27 -2.50 -7.99
C THR A 12 15.02 -1.45 -6.91
N ILE A 13 14.23 -1.77 -5.87
CA ILE A 13 13.99 -0.87 -4.74
C ILE A 13 15.30 -0.57 -3.99
N GLU A 14 16.09 -1.59 -3.68
CA GLU A 14 17.38 -1.44 -2.99
C GLU A 14 18.35 -0.57 -3.79
N ASN A 15 18.41 -0.74 -5.12
CA ASN A 15 19.23 0.11 -5.98
C ASN A 15 18.75 1.56 -6.02
N LEU A 16 17.43 1.80 -5.97
CA LEU A 16 16.88 3.16 -5.91
C LEU A 16 17.24 3.84 -4.59
N LEU A 17 17.09 3.12 -3.47
CA LEU A 17 17.45 3.63 -2.15
C LEU A 17 18.94 3.96 -2.07
N LYS A 18 19.81 3.05 -2.50
CA LYS A 18 21.27 3.28 -2.53
C LYS A 18 21.64 4.51 -3.34
N ARG A 19 21.10 4.65 -4.55
CA ARG A 19 21.38 5.81 -5.40
C ARG A 19 20.90 7.10 -4.74
N SER A 20 19.73 7.09 -4.09
CA SER A 20 19.21 8.25 -3.37
C SER A 20 20.12 8.69 -2.22
N GLU A 21 20.74 7.75 -1.49
CA GLU A 21 21.74 8.02 -0.45
C GLU A 21 23.03 8.64 -1.03
N GLU A 22 23.40 8.25 -2.25
CA GLU A 22 24.51 8.82 -3.02
C GLU A 22 24.17 10.19 -3.65
N GLY A 23 22.96 10.70 -3.44
CA GLY A 23 22.48 11.96 -4.01
C GLY A 23 22.03 11.86 -5.47
N GLU A 24 21.86 10.64 -5.97
CA GLU A 24 21.46 10.35 -7.35
C GLU A 24 20.05 9.72 -7.42
N GLY A 25 19.15 10.31 -8.21
CA GLY A 25 17.82 9.73 -8.44
C GLY A 25 16.79 10.08 -7.35
N PRO A 26 15.63 9.40 -7.36
CA PRO A 26 14.48 9.80 -6.54
C PRO A 26 14.61 9.32 -5.09
N TYR A 27 14.20 10.17 -4.15
CA TYR A 27 13.94 9.76 -2.78
C TYR A 27 12.58 9.06 -2.69
N LEU A 28 12.53 7.99 -1.92
CA LEU A 28 11.29 7.28 -1.61
C LEU A 28 10.91 7.62 -0.17
N ASP A 29 9.72 8.18 0.03
CA ASP A 29 9.22 8.53 1.36
C ASP A 29 8.29 7.45 1.95
N GLY A 30 7.71 6.61 1.08
CA GLY A 30 6.73 5.60 1.48
C GLY A 30 6.63 4.44 0.48
N LEU A 31 6.12 3.30 0.96
CA LEU A 31 5.84 2.12 0.16
C LEU A 31 4.35 1.76 0.29
N GLU A 32 3.70 1.58 -0.86
CA GLU A 32 2.32 1.09 -0.89
C GLU A 32 2.29 -0.40 -0.57
N ILE A 33 1.71 -0.73 0.59
CA ILE A 33 1.67 -2.11 1.11
C ILE A 33 0.27 -2.74 0.99
N ILE A 34 -0.73 -1.99 0.53
CA ILE A 34 -2.04 -2.55 0.21
C ILE A 34 -2.60 -1.83 -1.01
N SER A 35 -3.10 -2.59 -1.97
CA SER A 35 -3.84 -2.10 -3.13
C SER A 35 -4.93 -3.14 -3.45
N PRO A 36 -6.10 -2.73 -3.95
CA PRO A 36 -7.17 -3.70 -4.25
C PRO A 36 -6.87 -4.61 -5.43
N TYR A 37 -5.92 -4.24 -6.29
CA TYR A 37 -5.49 -5.06 -7.42
C TYR A 37 -4.18 -5.80 -7.15
N ALA A 38 -3.60 -5.60 -5.98
CA ALA A 38 -2.45 -6.37 -5.57
C ALA A 38 -2.83 -7.83 -5.34
N ALA A 39 -1.98 -8.73 -5.83
CA ALA A 39 -1.98 -10.12 -5.38
C ALA A 39 -1.89 -10.16 -3.84
N PRO A 40 -2.36 -11.23 -3.18
CA PRO A 40 -2.29 -11.41 -1.72
C PRO A 40 -0.90 -11.14 -1.11
N LEU A 41 0.14 -11.20 -1.95
CA LEU A 41 1.53 -10.92 -1.64
C LEU A 41 1.82 -9.48 -1.20
N LEU A 42 1.15 -8.44 -1.72
CA LEU A 42 1.45 -7.08 -1.24
C LEU A 42 0.80 -6.81 0.12
N CYS A 43 -0.32 -7.45 0.43
CA CYS A 43 -0.97 -7.34 1.74
C CYS A 43 -0.35 -8.24 2.82
N SER A 44 0.82 -8.86 2.58
CA SER A 44 1.44 -9.75 3.56
C SER A 44 2.17 -8.99 4.65
N ASP A 45 2.32 -9.63 5.81
CA ASP A 45 3.15 -9.11 6.90
C ASP A 45 4.62 -8.95 6.45
N ASP A 46 5.09 -9.73 5.47
CA ASP A 46 6.45 -9.61 4.92
C ASP A 46 6.68 -8.28 4.21
N VAL A 47 5.70 -7.76 3.46
CA VAL A 47 5.85 -6.46 2.77
C VAL A 47 5.81 -5.31 3.77
N ARG A 48 5.01 -5.45 4.82
CA ARG A 48 5.01 -4.51 5.95
C ARG A 48 6.37 -4.51 6.68
N ASP A 49 6.91 -5.70 6.94
CA ASP A 49 8.22 -5.87 7.55
C ASP A 49 9.33 -5.28 6.67
N LEU A 50 9.30 -5.53 5.36
CA LEU A 50 10.21 -4.91 4.39
C LEU A 50 10.12 -3.38 4.43
N ALA A 51 8.92 -2.80 4.38
CA ALA A 51 8.72 -1.35 4.45
C ALA A 51 9.35 -0.77 5.73
N LYS A 52 9.03 -1.36 6.88
CA LYS A 52 9.40 -0.82 8.19
C LYS A 52 10.85 -1.07 8.58
N ASN A 53 11.29 -2.32 8.46
CA ASN A 53 12.53 -2.81 9.05
C ASN A 53 13.68 -2.90 8.03
N HIS A 54 13.40 -3.01 6.74
CA HIS A 54 14.44 -3.11 5.70
C HIS A 54 14.63 -1.82 4.91
N PHE A 55 13.54 -1.21 4.44
CA PHE A 55 13.60 0.01 3.62
C PHE A 55 13.42 1.29 4.45
N HIS A 56 12.92 1.15 5.68
CA HIS A 56 12.60 2.28 6.55
C HIS A 56 11.70 3.33 5.87
N LEU A 57 10.70 2.88 5.12
CA LEU A 57 9.73 3.72 4.43
C LEU A 57 8.41 3.79 5.20
N ALA A 58 7.64 4.86 5.00
CA ALA A 58 6.29 4.95 5.55
C ALA A 58 5.36 3.92 4.90
N GLU A 59 4.47 3.33 5.70
CA GLU A 59 3.43 2.43 5.21
C GLU A 59 2.27 3.24 4.63
N ILE A 60 2.00 3.09 3.33
CA ILE A 60 0.87 3.76 2.67
C ILE A 60 -0.05 2.74 1.98
N GLY A 61 -1.29 3.14 1.75
CA GLY A 61 -2.29 2.36 1.03
C GLY A 61 -3.18 3.26 0.19
N GLY A 62 -3.48 2.81 -1.02
CA GLY A 62 -4.32 3.51 -1.99
C GLY A 62 -5.31 2.57 -2.66
N SER A 63 -6.49 3.10 -2.97
CA SER A 63 -7.56 2.33 -3.60
C SER A 63 -7.37 2.08 -5.09
N ASP A 64 -6.42 2.78 -5.73
CA ASP A 64 -6.16 2.69 -7.18
C ASP A 64 -7.46 2.60 -8.02
N ALA A 65 -8.46 3.41 -7.66
CA ALA A 65 -9.84 3.10 -8.00
C ALA A 65 -10.13 3.41 -9.47
N HIS A 66 -10.41 2.36 -10.26
CA HIS A 66 -10.88 2.48 -11.64
C HIS A 66 -12.41 2.36 -11.76
N SER A 67 -13.10 2.09 -10.65
CA SER A 67 -14.56 2.06 -10.53
C SER A 67 -15.00 2.65 -9.18
N LEU A 68 -16.23 3.17 -9.13
CA LEU A 68 -16.80 3.75 -7.90
C LEU A 68 -16.85 2.76 -6.73
N SER A 69 -17.04 1.47 -7.02
CA SER A 69 -17.08 0.41 -6.00
C SER A 69 -15.74 0.21 -5.26
N LEU A 70 -14.65 0.72 -5.81
CA LEU A 70 -13.32 0.57 -5.20
C LEU A 70 -12.86 1.85 -4.50
N LEU A 71 -13.54 2.98 -4.70
CA LEU A 71 -13.16 4.24 -4.07
C LEU A 71 -13.11 4.08 -2.54
N GLY A 72 -11.96 4.38 -1.94
CA GLY A 72 -11.77 4.33 -0.49
C GLY A 72 -11.71 2.92 0.10
N ASN A 73 -11.66 1.85 -0.70
CA ASN A 73 -11.53 0.49 -0.17
C ASN A 73 -10.15 0.21 0.46
N ARG A 74 -9.16 1.03 0.13
CA ARG A 74 -7.81 1.07 0.69
C ARG A 74 -7.42 2.52 0.86
N TYR A 75 -6.81 2.82 1.99
CA TYR A 75 -6.48 4.18 2.38
C TYR A 75 -5.34 4.19 3.38
N THR A 76 -4.78 5.38 3.58
CA THR A 76 -3.73 5.64 4.56
C THR A 76 -4.35 6.38 5.74
N ILE A 77 -4.15 5.87 6.95
CA ILE A 77 -4.51 6.52 8.20
C ILE A 77 -3.29 7.33 8.67
N PHE A 78 -3.52 8.58 9.05
CA PHE A 78 -2.49 9.50 9.52
C PHE A 78 -3.10 10.50 10.52
N PRO A 79 -2.30 11.09 11.42
CA PRO A 79 -2.76 12.15 12.29
C PRO A 79 -2.93 13.47 11.50
N GLY A 80 -4.05 14.13 11.71
CA GLY A 80 -4.39 15.41 11.06
C GLY A 80 -5.48 15.28 10.01
N GLU A 81 -5.78 16.39 9.35
CA GLU A 81 -6.92 16.50 8.43
C GLU A 81 -6.57 17.23 7.13
N LYS A 82 -5.35 17.78 7.03
CA LYS A 82 -4.87 18.53 5.88
C LYS A 82 -3.86 17.72 5.07
N THR A 83 -3.72 18.07 3.80
CA THR A 83 -2.70 17.48 2.91
C THR A 83 -1.28 17.65 3.47
N GLY A 84 -1.00 18.79 4.13
CA GLY A 84 0.28 19.01 4.80
C GLY A 84 0.53 18.03 5.95
N ASP A 85 -0.51 17.67 6.70
CA ASP A 85 -0.40 16.71 7.80
C ASP A 85 -0.09 15.31 7.27
N LEU A 86 -0.70 14.92 6.15
CA LEU A 86 -0.38 13.65 5.48
C LEU A 86 1.09 13.59 5.07
N TYR A 87 1.61 14.64 4.43
CA TYR A 87 3.00 14.66 4.00
C TYR A 87 3.96 14.59 5.20
N GLN A 88 3.68 15.35 6.27
CA GLN A 88 4.48 15.27 7.50
C GLN A 88 4.39 13.91 8.17
N ALA A 89 3.23 13.26 8.16
CA ALA A 89 3.05 11.93 8.70
C ALA A 89 3.83 10.87 7.93
N ILE A 90 3.90 10.99 6.59
CA ILE A 90 4.73 10.13 5.74
C ILE A 90 6.21 10.32 6.10
N LEU A 91 6.71 11.55 6.11
CA LEU A 91 8.11 11.83 6.46
C LEU A 91 8.47 11.33 7.87
N SER A 92 7.53 11.46 8.81
CA SER A 92 7.68 10.99 10.19
C SER A 92 7.40 9.49 10.38
N LYS A 93 6.96 8.79 9.32
CA LYS A 93 6.63 7.36 9.31
C LYS A 93 5.57 6.97 10.35
N ILE A 94 4.61 7.86 10.59
CA ILE A 94 3.48 7.67 11.53
C ILE A 94 2.16 7.41 10.79
N THR A 95 2.25 6.81 9.61
CA THR A 95 1.11 6.39 8.81
C THR A 95 0.81 4.91 9.02
N ARG A 96 -0.42 4.50 8.71
CA ARG A 96 -0.81 3.09 8.65
C ARG A 96 -1.70 2.85 7.45
N ALA A 97 -1.34 1.87 6.63
CA ALA A 97 -2.21 1.41 5.54
C ALA A 97 -3.39 0.59 6.10
N ALA A 98 -4.61 0.87 5.64
CA ALA A 98 -5.85 0.22 6.07
C ALA A 98 -6.87 0.00 4.93
N GLY A 99 -7.91 -0.78 5.22
CA GLY A 99 -9.01 -1.12 4.31
C GLY A 99 -9.03 -2.61 3.95
N SER A 100 -10.21 -3.16 3.68
CA SER A 100 -10.40 -4.59 3.39
C SER A 100 -11.02 -4.84 2.02
N SER A 101 -10.72 -5.98 1.39
CA SER A 101 -11.40 -6.37 0.14
C SER A 101 -12.85 -6.79 0.39
N LEU A 102 -13.26 -6.89 1.65
CA LEU A 102 -14.62 -7.23 2.06
C LEU A 102 -15.47 -5.96 2.28
N ASP A 103 -14.86 -4.79 2.44
CA ASP A 103 -15.58 -3.54 2.75
C ASP A 103 -16.39 -3.01 1.55
N HIS A 104 -16.10 -3.50 0.35
CA HIS A 104 -16.84 -3.17 -0.88
C HIS A 104 -17.82 -4.28 -1.32
N LEU A 105 -18.01 -5.32 -0.50
CA LEU A 105 -19.18 -6.17 -0.67
C LEU A 105 -20.39 -5.37 -0.18
N PRO A 106 -21.46 -5.22 -0.99
CA PRO A 106 -22.72 -4.71 -0.47
C PRO A 106 -23.13 -5.59 0.73
N PRO A 107 -23.83 -5.05 1.74
CA PRO A 107 -24.29 -5.83 2.88
C PRO A 107 -25.39 -6.82 2.46
N SER A 108 -25.01 -7.90 1.77
CA SER A 108 -25.70 -9.19 1.63
C SER A 108 -25.06 -10.06 0.54
N VAL A 109 -23.94 -10.72 0.83
CA VAL A 109 -23.74 -12.11 0.39
C VAL A 109 -23.07 -12.85 1.53
N THR A 110 -23.88 -13.34 2.47
CA THR A 110 -23.44 -14.33 3.45
C THR A 110 -23.00 -15.57 2.67
N PRO A 111 -21.73 -16.02 2.74
CA PRO A 111 -21.39 -17.33 2.17
C PRO A 111 -22.24 -18.37 2.90
N PRO A 112 -22.76 -19.41 2.20
CA PRO A 112 -23.53 -20.45 2.87
C PRO A 112 -22.67 -21.00 4.01
N ARG A 113 -23.20 -20.97 5.24
CA ARG A 113 -22.59 -21.69 6.36
C ARG A 113 -22.33 -23.10 5.86
N ARG A 114 -21.06 -23.54 5.84
CA ARG A 114 -20.74 -24.95 5.64
C ARG A 114 -21.52 -25.70 6.72
N GLY A 115 -22.62 -26.31 6.30
CA GLY A 115 -23.43 -27.16 7.15
C GLY A 115 -22.54 -28.29 7.61
N GLY A 116 -22.44 -28.42 8.93
CA GLY A 116 -21.90 -29.62 9.53
C GLY A 116 -22.75 -30.81 9.09
N ARG A 117 -22.07 -31.85 8.65
CA ARG A 117 -22.24 -33.25 9.06
C ARG A 117 -20.93 -33.97 8.75
#